data_AF-A0A941JVN2-F1
#
_entry.id   AF-A0A941JVN2-F1
#
_cell.length_a   1.000
_cell.length_b   1.000
_cell.length_c   1.000
_cell.angle_alpha   90.00
_cell.angle_beta   90.00
_cell.angle_gamma   90.00
#
_symmetry.space_group_name_H-M   'P 1'
#
loop_
_entity.id
_entity.type
_entity.pdbx_description
1 polymer ?
#
loop_
_entity_poly.entity_id
_entity_poly.type
_entity_poly.pdbx_seq_one_letter_code
_entity_poly.pdbx_strand_id
1 'polypeptide(L)'
;MLINKHLNIKTFYKEELKQFFIESDFNQGIHLFKPDCLIGEAQIPVEEGVFLNGSINNTQGVPESVLSAFARHLWYAGHSISNIAVLKVLVNNLITFAICIHGYVDDGWDNGGDFIEIYDEKGKLVGSVIIPSFDDADAWENWEWMNRPILGDDFNTPAPEPKF
;
A
#
# COMPACT_ATOMS: atom_id res chain seq x y z
N MET A 1 5.58 -19.48 17.42
CA MET A 1 6.15 -19.47 16.05
C MET A 1 5.54 -18.40 15.14
N LEU A 2 4.21 -18.29 15.01
CA LEU A 2 3.56 -17.26 14.17
C LEU A 2 3.89 -15.80 14.56
N ILE A 3 3.96 -15.49 15.85
CA ILE A 3 4.29 -14.14 16.36
C ILE A 3 5.69 -13.70 15.90
N ASN A 4 6.68 -14.59 16.01
CA ASN A 4 8.06 -14.29 15.57
C ASN A 4 8.15 -14.11 14.04
N LYS A 5 7.32 -14.82 13.28
CA LYS A 5 7.25 -14.69 11.82
C LYS A 5 6.69 -13.33 11.40
N HIS A 6 5.56 -12.93 11.95
CA HIS A 6 4.95 -11.62 11.66
C HIS A 6 5.85 -10.47 12.12
N LEU A 7 6.53 -10.63 13.26
CA LEU A 7 7.53 -9.66 13.72
C LEU A 7 8.67 -9.50 12.70
N ASN A 8 9.25 -10.62 12.21
CA ASN A 8 10.32 -10.56 11.22
C ASN A 8 9.88 -9.90 9.90
N ILE A 9 8.64 -10.16 9.46
CA ILE A 9 8.08 -9.50 8.27
C ILE A 9 7.93 -8.00 8.51
N LYS A 10 7.35 -7.58 9.64
CA LYS A 10 7.22 -6.14 9.97
C LYS A 10 8.58 -5.45 10.04
N THR A 11 9.57 -6.07 10.68
CA THR A 11 10.94 -5.52 10.77
C THR A 11 11.55 -5.36 9.38
N PHE A 12 11.43 -6.36 8.50
CA PHE A 12 11.91 -6.25 7.12
C PHE A 12 11.29 -5.06 6.40
N TYR A 13 9.96 -4.96 6.38
CA TYR A 13 9.28 -3.86 5.68
C TYR A 13 9.62 -2.50 6.30
N LYS A 14 9.75 -2.40 7.62
CA LYS A 14 10.14 -1.15 8.28
C LYS A 14 11.52 -0.66 7.80
N GLU A 15 12.52 -1.53 7.77
CA GLU A 15 13.87 -1.16 7.34
C GLU A 15 13.93 -0.83 5.84
N GLU A 16 13.26 -1.63 5.00
CA GLU A 16 13.25 -1.42 3.55
C GLU A 16 12.49 -0.16 3.15
N LEU A 17 11.35 0.12 3.78
CA LEU A 17 10.60 1.36 3.55
C LEU A 17 11.40 2.57 4.03
N LYS A 18 12.07 2.47 5.18
CA LYS A 18 12.97 3.53 5.66
C LYS A 18 14.06 3.84 4.63
N GLN A 19 14.75 2.82 4.12
CA GLN A 19 15.76 3.01 3.07
C GLN A 19 15.14 3.61 1.81
N PHE A 20 13.99 3.09 1.37
CA PHE A 20 13.28 3.61 0.21
C PHE A 20 12.99 5.11 0.33
N PHE A 21 12.43 5.58 1.44
CA PHE A 21 12.13 7.01 1.61
C PHE A 21 13.37 7.89 1.87
N ILE A 22 14.47 7.35 2.41
CA ILE A 22 15.73 8.09 2.54
C ILE A 22 16.44 8.24 1.19
N GLU A 23 16.42 7.19 0.36
CA GLU A 23 17.15 7.12 -0.91
C GLU A 23 16.36 7.67 -2.10
N SER A 24 15.04 7.56 -2.06
CA SER A 24 14.15 8.18 -3.03
C SER A 24 13.96 9.63 -2.62
N ASP A 25 14.02 10.58 -3.56
CA ASP A 25 13.42 11.89 -3.32
C ASP A 25 11.99 11.63 -2.82
N PHE A 26 11.63 12.11 -1.62
CA PHE A 26 10.32 11.90 -0.96
C PHE A 26 9.10 12.24 -1.85
N ASN A 27 9.33 12.90 -2.98
CA ASN A 27 8.36 13.14 -4.04
C ASN A 27 7.98 11.88 -4.84
N GLN A 28 8.68 10.75 -4.67
CA GLN A 28 8.36 9.48 -5.32
C GLN A 28 7.43 8.66 -4.40
N GLY A 29 6.18 8.50 -4.82
CA GLY A 29 5.18 7.78 -4.05
C GLY A 29 5.48 6.30 -3.80
N ILE A 30 4.93 5.75 -2.71
CA ILE A 30 5.17 4.36 -2.28
C ILE A 30 4.78 3.29 -3.31
N HIS A 31 3.94 3.63 -4.28
CA HIS A 31 3.59 2.74 -5.39
C HIS A 31 4.81 2.31 -6.22
N LEU A 32 5.94 3.02 -6.12
CA LEU A 32 7.22 2.68 -6.75
C LEU A 32 8.13 1.79 -5.88
N PHE A 33 7.69 1.41 -4.67
CA PHE A 33 8.45 0.54 -3.80
C PHE A 33 8.64 -0.85 -4.42
N LYS A 34 9.91 -1.29 -4.57
CA LYS A 34 10.30 -2.60 -5.14
C LYS A 34 9.59 -2.94 -6.47
N PRO A 35 9.85 -2.19 -7.56
CA PRO A 35 9.15 -2.37 -8.83
C PRO A 35 9.36 -3.77 -9.44
N ASP A 36 10.52 -4.40 -9.18
CA ASP A 36 10.81 -5.77 -9.63
C ASP A 36 9.90 -6.84 -8.99
N CYS A 37 9.17 -6.49 -7.93
CA CYS A 37 8.22 -7.37 -7.23
C CYS A 37 6.75 -7.12 -7.64
N LEU A 38 6.50 -6.22 -8.60
CA LEU A 38 5.16 -5.81 -9.01
C LEU A 38 4.40 -6.97 -9.68
N ILE A 39 3.19 -7.24 -9.20
CA ILE A 39 2.28 -8.25 -9.78
C ILE A 39 0.94 -7.66 -10.22
N GLY A 40 0.64 -6.42 -9.84
CA GLY A 40 -0.55 -5.70 -10.25
C GLY A 40 -0.49 -4.24 -9.87
N GLU A 41 -1.24 -3.41 -10.57
CA GLU A 41 -1.28 -1.98 -10.32
C GLU A 41 -2.60 -1.35 -10.77
N ALA A 42 -2.87 -0.16 -10.26
CA ALA A 42 -3.91 0.74 -10.71
C ALA A 42 -3.30 2.15 -10.69
N GLN A 43 -3.24 2.82 -11.84
CA GLN A 43 -2.65 4.16 -11.94
C GLN A 43 -3.72 5.16 -12.36
N ILE A 44 -3.63 6.37 -11.81
CA ILE A 44 -4.50 7.48 -12.20
C ILE A 44 -4.11 7.89 -13.63
N PRO A 45 -5.04 7.85 -14.59
CA PRO A 45 -4.80 8.37 -15.93
C PRO A 45 -4.66 9.90 -15.88
N VAL A 46 -3.75 10.43 -16.70
CA VAL A 46 -3.42 11.87 -16.78
C VAL A 46 -4.57 12.73 -17.36
N GLU A 47 -5.69 12.11 -17.76
CA GLU A 47 -6.81 12.79 -18.42
C GLU A 47 -8.09 12.76 -17.55
N GLU A 48 -8.69 13.95 -17.35
CA GLU A 48 -9.94 14.12 -16.60
C GLU A 48 -11.07 13.21 -17.13
N GLY A 49 -11.74 12.49 -16.24
CA GLY A 49 -12.96 11.73 -16.55
C GLY A 49 -12.76 10.26 -16.89
N VAL A 50 -11.55 9.70 -16.73
CA VAL A 50 -11.28 8.27 -16.94
C VAL A 50 -11.38 7.51 -15.61
N PHE A 51 -12.16 6.43 -15.61
CA PHE A 51 -12.23 5.51 -14.47
C PHE A 51 -10.87 4.84 -14.25
N LEU A 52 -10.43 4.82 -12.99
CA LEU A 52 -9.20 4.16 -12.57
C LEU A 52 -9.36 2.65 -12.80
N ASN A 53 -8.65 2.12 -13.80
CA ASN A 53 -8.62 0.70 -14.11
C ASN A 53 -7.31 0.11 -13.60
N GLY A 54 -7.42 -0.90 -12.74
CA GLY A 54 -6.28 -1.64 -12.22
C GLY A 54 -6.47 -3.14 -12.38
N SER A 55 -5.37 -3.88 -12.50
CA SER A 55 -5.43 -5.33 -12.59
C SER A 55 -4.19 -5.99 -11.98
N ILE A 56 -4.35 -7.23 -11.54
CA ILE A 56 -3.25 -8.11 -11.15
C ILE A 56 -2.98 -9.05 -12.33
N ASN A 57 -1.81 -8.94 -12.93
CA ASN A 57 -1.43 -9.63 -14.18
C ASN A 57 -1.42 -11.16 -14.02
N ASN A 58 -1.18 -11.66 -12.80
CA ASN A 58 -1.24 -13.08 -12.47
C ASN A 58 -1.74 -13.30 -11.04
N THR A 59 -2.96 -13.80 -10.90
CA THR A 59 -3.58 -14.10 -9.59
C THR A 59 -3.20 -15.46 -9.03
N GLN A 60 -2.45 -16.29 -9.76
CA GLN A 60 -2.08 -17.63 -9.30
C GLN A 60 -1.19 -17.57 -8.05
N GLY A 61 -1.68 -18.18 -6.97
CA GLY A 61 -0.98 -18.19 -5.68
C GLY A 61 -1.05 -16.87 -4.91
N VAL A 62 -1.88 -15.92 -5.35
CA VAL A 62 -2.23 -14.72 -4.58
C VAL A 62 -3.43 -15.07 -3.69
N PRO A 63 -3.36 -14.85 -2.37
CA PRO A 63 -4.48 -15.12 -1.47
C PRO A 63 -5.70 -14.25 -1.78
N GLU A 64 -6.90 -14.81 -1.61
CA GLU A 64 -8.17 -14.11 -1.84
C GLU A 64 -8.32 -12.82 -1.03
N SER A 65 -7.77 -12.77 0.18
CA SER A 65 -7.76 -11.56 1.02
C SER A 65 -6.95 -10.42 0.41
N VAL A 66 -5.85 -10.73 -0.31
CA VAL A 66 -5.04 -9.74 -1.02
C VAL A 66 -5.80 -9.24 -2.25
N LEU A 67 -6.45 -10.14 -3.00
CA LEU A 67 -7.31 -9.76 -4.13
C LEU A 67 -8.47 -8.87 -3.66
N SER A 68 -9.10 -9.21 -2.54
CA SER A 68 -10.20 -8.45 -1.94
C SER A 68 -9.73 -7.09 -1.44
N ALA A 69 -8.53 -7.01 -0.84
CA ALA A 69 -7.95 -5.75 -0.41
C ALA A 69 -7.59 -4.85 -1.60
N PHE A 70 -7.05 -5.41 -2.69
CA PHE A 70 -6.82 -4.65 -3.92
C PHE A 70 -8.12 -4.10 -4.51
N ALA A 71 -9.18 -4.92 -4.60
CA ALA A 71 -10.49 -4.47 -5.06
C ALA A 71 -11.10 -3.37 -4.17
N ARG A 72 -10.93 -3.48 -2.85
CA ARG A 72 -11.33 -2.43 -1.89
C ARG A 72 -10.60 -1.12 -2.15
N HIS A 73 -9.29 -1.16 -2.35
CA HIS A 73 -8.50 0.05 -2.62
C HIS A 73 -8.78 0.63 -4.00
N LEU A 74 -9.06 -0.20 -5.00
CA LEU A 74 -9.51 0.25 -6.31
C LEU A 74 -10.85 1.00 -6.22
N TRP A 75 -11.77 0.53 -5.38
CA TRP A 75 -13.01 1.25 -5.08
C TRP A 75 -12.73 2.60 -4.40
N TYR A 76 -11.85 2.63 -3.40
CA TYR A 76 -11.47 3.88 -2.72
C TYR A 76 -10.82 4.88 -3.66
N ALA A 77 -9.96 4.43 -4.58
CA ALA A 77 -9.29 5.31 -5.53
C ALA A 77 -10.24 6.06 -6.48
N GLY A 78 -11.49 5.59 -6.64
CA GLY A 78 -12.55 6.34 -7.32
C GLY A 78 -13.13 7.53 -6.53
N HIS A 79 -12.79 7.64 -5.25
CA HIS A 79 -13.23 8.70 -4.32
C HIS A 79 -12.07 9.50 -3.74
N SER A 80 -10.90 8.88 -3.62
CA SER A 80 -9.67 9.44 -3.06
C SER A 80 -8.53 9.12 -4.05
N ILE A 81 -8.30 10.01 -5.01
CA ILE A 81 -7.38 9.83 -6.16
C ILE A 81 -6.04 9.25 -5.68
N SER A 82 -5.76 7.99 -6.05
CA SER A 82 -4.56 7.26 -5.60
C SER A 82 -4.03 6.29 -6.65
N ASN A 83 -2.70 6.18 -6.74
CA ASN A 83 -2.00 5.07 -7.39
C ASN A 83 -1.91 3.88 -6.43
N ILE A 84 -2.06 2.68 -6.95
CA ILE A 84 -2.01 1.43 -6.19
C ILE A 84 -1.02 0.48 -6.86
N ALA A 85 -0.12 -0.11 -6.08
CA ALA A 85 0.75 -1.20 -6.50
C ALA A 85 0.56 -2.42 -5.60
N VAL A 86 0.50 -3.60 -6.20
CA VAL A 86 0.44 -4.90 -5.51
C VAL A 86 1.74 -5.64 -5.76
N LEU A 87 2.44 -5.95 -4.68
CA LEU A 87 3.77 -6.54 -4.72
C LEU A 87 3.73 -7.97 -4.17
N LYS A 88 4.56 -8.84 -4.74
CA LYS A 88 4.87 -10.18 -4.20
C LYS A 88 6.34 -10.24 -3.81
N VAL A 89 6.61 -10.15 -2.50
CA VAL A 89 7.98 -9.98 -1.97
C VAL A 89 8.41 -11.22 -1.22
N LEU A 90 9.64 -11.68 -1.45
CA LEU A 90 10.24 -12.79 -0.70
C LEU A 90 10.99 -12.25 0.53
N VAL A 91 10.44 -12.49 1.72
CA VAL A 91 11.01 -12.04 3.00
C VAL A 91 11.51 -13.26 3.77
N ASN A 92 12.82 -13.42 3.93
CA ASN A 92 13.41 -14.55 4.65
C ASN A 92 12.88 -15.93 4.17
N ASN A 93 12.83 -16.15 2.86
CA ASN A 93 12.25 -17.34 2.19
C ASN A 93 10.73 -17.53 2.37
N LEU A 94 10.01 -16.49 2.79
CA LEU A 94 8.56 -16.49 2.90
C LEU A 94 7.97 -15.53 1.87
N ILE A 95 7.03 -16.02 1.08
CA ILE A 95 6.27 -15.15 0.19
C ILE A 95 5.38 -14.26 1.06
N THR A 96 5.41 -12.97 0.77
CA THR A 96 4.54 -11.95 1.36
C THR A 96 3.94 -11.12 0.26
N PHE A 97 2.85 -10.44 0.57
CA PHE A 97 2.18 -9.54 -0.36
C PHE A 97 2.08 -8.17 0.29
N ALA A 98 2.30 -7.12 -0.49
CA ALA A 98 2.08 -5.75 -0.06
C ALA A 98 1.15 -5.02 -1.02
N ILE A 99 0.29 -4.18 -0.48
CA ILE A 99 -0.53 -3.24 -1.25
C ILE A 99 -0.05 -1.85 -0.86
N CYS A 100 0.62 -1.18 -1.78
CA CYS A 100 1.17 0.16 -1.66
C CYS A 100 0.19 1.14 -2.29
N ILE A 101 -0.20 2.19 -1.57
CA ILE A 101 -1.17 3.18 -2.03
C ILE A 101 -0.50 4.54 -1.88
N HIS A 102 -0.39 5.25 -2.98
CA HIS A 102 0.12 6.61 -3.01
C HIS A 102 -1.01 7.53 -3.46
N GLY A 103 -1.48 8.37 -2.57
CA GLY A 103 -2.46 9.37 -2.94
C GLY A 103 -1.80 10.61 -3.55
N TYR A 104 -2.46 11.20 -4.55
CA TYR A 104 -1.97 12.42 -5.20
C TYR A 104 -2.28 13.65 -4.33
N VAL A 105 -1.57 14.78 -4.52
CA VAL A 105 -1.87 16.09 -3.90
C VAL A 105 -1.69 17.20 -4.93
N ASP A 106 -2.78 17.86 -5.28
CA ASP A 106 -2.91 18.94 -6.26
C ASP A 106 -3.97 19.97 -5.80
N ASP A 107 -5.16 19.52 -5.36
CA ASP A 107 -6.19 20.34 -4.72
C ASP A 107 -6.90 19.65 -3.53
N GLY A 108 -7.77 20.36 -2.81
CA GLY A 108 -8.36 19.89 -1.54
C GLY A 108 -9.24 18.63 -1.60
N TRP A 109 -9.39 17.97 -2.75
CA TRP A 109 -10.03 16.66 -2.89
C TRP A 109 -9.07 15.48 -2.69
N ASP A 110 -7.78 15.76 -2.58
CA ASP A 110 -6.73 14.78 -2.73
C ASP A 110 -6.40 13.94 -1.50
N ASN A 111 -5.95 12.71 -1.78
CA ASN A 111 -5.44 11.82 -0.77
C ASN A 111 -3.97 12.14 -0.50
N GLY A 112 -3.69 13.09 0.40
CA GLY A 112 -2.31 13.35 0.80
C GLY A 112 -1.75 12.22 1.67
N GLY A 113 -0.96 11.31 1.09
CA GLY A 113 -0.17 10.36 1.87
C GLY A 113 0.23 9.09 1.15
N ASP A 114 1.12 8.35 1.80
CA ASP A 114 1.52 7.02 1.42
C ASP A 114 0.98 6.00 2.43
N PHE A 115 0.52 4.86 1.96
CA PHE A 115 -0.08 3.81 2.78
C PHE A 115 0.41 2.45 2.31
N ILE A 116 0.51 1.50 3.25
CA ILE A 116 0.83 0.12 2.90
C ILE A 116 0.12 -0.88 3.79
N GLU A 117 -0.40 -1.95 3.20
CA GLU A 117 -0.89 -3.15 3.88
C GLU A 117 0.01 -4.34 3.54
N ILE A 118 0.36 -5.15 4.53
CA ILE A 118 1.24 -6.32 4.36
C ILE A 118 0.53 -7.59 4.81
N TYR A 119 0.62 -8.61 3.98
CA TYR A 119 0.00 -9.93 4.16
C TYR A 119 1.06 -11.03 4.09
N ASP A 120 0.88 -12.07 4.90
CA ASP A 120 1.71 -13.27 4.80
C ASP A 120 1.30 -14.18 3.63
N GLU A 121 1.99 -15.30 3.44
CA GLU A 121 1.74 -16.24 2.34
C GLU A 121 0.33 -16.84 2.33
N LYS A 122 -0.36 -16.80 3.48
CA LYS A 122 -1.74 -17.31 3.63
C LYS A 122 -2.77 -16.20 3.48
N GLY A 123 -2.34 -14.97 3.21
CA GLY A 123 -3.21 -13.82 3.12
C GLY A 123 -3.66 -13.30 4.49
N LYS A 124 -3.00 -13.68 5.59
CA LYS A 124 -3.29 -13.06 6.89
C LYS A 124 -2.59 -11.72 6.95
N LEU A 125 -3.34 -10.68 7.32
CA LEU A 125 -2.77 -9.36 7.57
C LEU A 125 -1.68 -9.46 8.66
N VAL A 126 -0.49 -9.03 8.30
CA VAL A 126 0.65 -8.86 9.21
C VAL A 126 0.52 -7.50 9.89
N GLY A 127 0.26 -6.45 9.11
CA GLY A 127 -0.02 -5.11 9.60
C GLY A 127 -0.18 -4.12 8.45
N SER A 128 -0.54 -2.90 8.80
CA SER A 128 -0.61 -1.77 7.88
C SER A 128 0.00 -0.53 8.53
N VAL A 129 0.36 0.46 7.72
CA VAL A 129 0.88 1.74 8.21
C VAL A 129 0.45 2.87 7.28
N ILE A 130 0.13 4.01 7.89
CA ILE A 130 -0.02 5.31 7.23
C ILE A 130 1.33 6.00 7.36
N ILE A 131 1.92 6.36 6.23
CA ILE A 131 3.24 6.96 6.16
C ILE A 131 3.03 8.46 5.97
N PRO A 132 3.29 9.26 7.02
CA PRO A 132 3.09 10.70 6.94
C PRO A 132 4.06 11.31 5.92
N SER A 133 3.54 12.21 5.08
CA SER A 133 4.23 12.86 3.96
C SER A 133 5.20 13.99 4.39
N PHE A 134 5.76 13.92 5.60
CA PHE A 134 6.61 15.01 6.10
C PHE A 134 8.05 14.86 5.62
N ASP A 135 8.63 15.96 5.13
CA ASP A 135 10.07 16.16 4.90
C ASP A 135 10.84 16.20 6.24
N ASP A 136 10.78 15.12 7.01
CA ASP A 136 11.58 14.92 8.20
C ASP A 136 12.31 13.59 8.10
N ALA A 137 13.64 13.65 8.13
CA ALA A 137 14.53 12.49 7.99
C ALA A 137 14.28 11.41 9.06
N ASP A 138 13.61 11.77 10.16
CA ASP A 138 13.26 10.87 11.26
C ASP A 138 11.75 10.56 11.37
N ALA A 139 10.92 10.98 10.39
CA ALA A 139 9.47 10.72 10.40
C ALA A 139 9.11 9.22 10.50
N TRP A 140 10.01 8.34 10.03
CA TRP A 140 9.86 6.88 10.09
C TRP A 140 9.85 6.32 11.53
N GLU A 141 10.39 7.04 12.51
CA GLU A 141 10.33 6.63 13.92
C GLU A 141 8.90 6.68 14.48
N ASN A 142 8.06 7.54 13.92
CA ASN A 142 6.68 7.78 14.36
C ASN A 142 5.66 6.91 13.61
N TRP A 143 6.10 5.98 12.77
CA TRP A 143 5.20 5.09 12.04
C TRP A 143 4.45 4.14 12.97
N GLU A 144 3.14 4.35 13.08
CA GLU A 144 2.25 3.51 13.87
C GLU A 144 1.73 2.34 13.05
N TRP A 145 2.26 1.14 13.37
CA TRP A 145 1.81 -0.09 12.74
C TRP A 145 0.48 -0.56 13.30
N MET A 146 -0.54 -0.53 12.46
CA MET A 146 -1.87 -1.00 12.80
C MET A 146 -2.02 -2.51 12.57
N ASN A 147 -2.93 -3.13 13.32
CA ASN A 147 -3.30 -4.55 13.18
C ASN A 147 -4.65 -4.73 12.47
N ARG A 148 -5.03 -3.77 11.63
CA ARG A 148 -6.24 -3.75 10.80
C ARG A 148 -5.90 -3.28 9.38
N PRO A 149 -6.72 -3.57 8.36
CA PRO A 149 -6.54 -3.00 7.04
C PRO A 149 -6.69 -1.47 7.05
N ILE A 150 -6.21 -0.83 5.98
CA ILE A 150 -6.50 0.56 5.65
C ILE A 150 -7.96 0.64 5.16
N LEU A 151 -8.70 1.57 5.74
CA LEU A 151 -10.12 1.83 5.49
C LEU A 151 -10.30 3.20 4.84
N GLY A 152 -11.49 3.45 4.30
CA GLY A 152 -11.78 4.70 3.60
C GLY A 152 -11.62 5.94 4.49
N ASP A 153 -11.88 5.81 5.79
CA ASP A 153 -11.74 6.89 6.78
C ASP A 153 -10.28 7.20 7.17
N ASP A 154 -9.31 6.38 6.73
CA ASP A 154 -7.88 6.65 6.97
C ASP A 154 -7.30 7.66 5.98
N PHE A 155 -8.01 7.93 4.88
CA PHE A 155 -7.57 8.90 3.87
C PHE A 155 -7.90 10.33 4.26
N ASN A 156 -7.14 11.29 3.72
CA ASN A 156 -7.38 12.71 3.94
C ASN A 156 -8.78 13.15 3.45
N THR A 157 -9.19 12.65 2.29
CA THR A 157 -10.59 12.70 1.83
C THR A 157 -11.20 11.31 1.99
N PRO A 158 -12.13 11.12 2.95
CA PRO A 158 -12.67 9.80 3.23
C PRO A 158 -13.40 9.19 2.04
N ALA A 159 -13.20 7.88 1.84
CA ALA A 159 -13.95 7.10 0.85
C ALA A 159 -15.06 6.27 1.53
N PRO A 160 -16.24 6.14 0.89
CA PRO A 160 -17.31 5.30 1.44
C PRO A 160 -16.92 3.82 1.41
N GLU A 161 -17.31 3.09 2.45
CA GLU A 161 -17.13 1.63 2.51
C GLU A 161 -17.78 0.93 1.30
N PRO A 162 -17.08 -0.04 0.67
CA PRO A 162 -17.63 -0.73 -0.48
C PRO A 162 -18.81 -1.63 -0.08
N LYS A 163 -19.84 -1.69 -0.92
CA LYS A 163 -21.00 -2.58 -0.75
C LYS A 163 -20.83 -3.83 -1.61
N PHE A 164 -19.87 -4.68 -1.28
CA PHE A 164 -19.65 -5.96 -1.97
C PHE A 164 -20.21 -7.14 -1.16
#